data_AF-C5KE27-F1
#
_entry.id   AF-C5KE27-F1
#
_cell.length_a   1.000
_cell.length_b   1.000
_cell.length_c   1.000
_cell.angle_alpha   90.00
_cell.angle_beta   90.00
_cell.angle_gamma   90.00
#
_symmetry.space_group_name_H-M   'P 1'
#
loop_
_entity.id
_entity.type
_entity.pdbx_description
1 polymer ?
#
loop_
_entity_poly.entity_id
_entity_poly.type
_entity_poly.pdbx_seq_one_letter_code
_entity_poly.pdbx_strand_id
1 'polypeptide(L)'
;MECRISDLTELDGPFEGDEMTPSVCKRGGHCVEGMRSLMCSACESGWHRSNSYTQCERCNDEAALHRSTIALYLLFYSCAIIVITKFTVDAAASIRRPIHSVICKVALNYWLALSVLNRFDITQIKMYEWNVALGEALRNVFVPQWVGAVMKTIVFWKGELPWISVKAAIMCLMPHQNDRYISIGVFYLVLPFLLLSVVTVLSALGLAIRRVCKAMFKFSRSLGKSGPGPIGFMRRTAHMSVEAFSRNLNNEPRLLSIWRVFDGATIGVAPRFISFMHDMIPVYVTTLYLIWSPVTDTMLELLECEIFEIPMASGAKMLSRRWVVDPDLVCYSGMHTSLTAIAVIGLLVWTVGAPVLGLYILYRGRATSRLNDAQFLRRYGFLYLGFEEHCWYWEALKRAQALAYGVVSTWPLGDVKARLVM
;
A
#
# COMPACT_ATOMS: atom_id res chain seq x y z
N MET A 1 -27.59 20.40 16.25
CA MET A 1 -26.85 19.41 15.42
C MET A 1 -26.47 20.12 14.14
N GLU A 2 -25.56 21.08 14.25
CA GLU A 2 -25.41 22.14 13.26
C GLU A 2 -24.01 22.10 12.66
N CYS A 3 -23.92 21.95 11.34
CA CYS A 3 -22.93 22.75 10.63
C CYS A 3 -23.28 24.21 10.90
N ARG A 4 -22.50 25.02 11.64
CA ARG A 4 -22.62 26.48 11.46
C ARG A 4 -21.53 27.39 12.04
N ILE A 5 -21.26 28.40 11.20
CA ILE A 5 -20.86 29.80 11.44
C ILE A 5 -19.40 30.06 11.81
N SER A 6 -18.59 30.29 10.78
CA SER A 6 -17.76 31.49 10.74
C SER A 6 -18.00 32.39 9.50
N ASP A 7 -18.72 31.91 8.46
CA ASP A 7 -18.97 32.71 7.23
C ASP A 7 -20.47 33.02 6.95
N LEU A 8 -21.40 32.72 7.87
CA LEU A 8 -22.84 32.99 7.65
C LEU A 8 -23.40 34.18 8.43
N THR A 9 -22.57 34.94 9.14
CA THR A 9 -22.99 36.15 9.86
C THR A 9 -22.71 37.46 9.14
N GLU A 10 -22.22 37.43 7.89
CA GLU A 10 -21.90 38.65 7.12
C GLU A 10 -22.46 38.70 5.69
N LEU A 11 -23.50 37.93 5.36
CA LEU A 11 -24.11 38.02 4.03
C LEU A 11 -25.62 38.21 4.11
N ASP A 12 -26.02 39.39 4.58
CA ASP A 12 -27.26 40.04 4.15
C ASP A 12 -27.03 40.62 2.74
N GLY A 13 -27.09 39.76 1.72
CA GLY A 13 -27.00 40.16 0.32
C GLY A 13 -27.19 38.97 -0.62
N PRO A 14 -27.86 39.13 -1.78
CA PRO A 14 -28.01 38.06 -2.75
C PRO A 14 -26.68 37.87 -3.49
N PHE A 15 -25.93 36.82 -3.17
CA PHE A 15 -24.77 36.45 -3.97
C PHE A 15 -25.22 35.58 -5.16
N GLU A 16 -25.43 36.24 -6.30
CA GLU A 16 -25.01 35.70 -7.60
C GLU A 16 -23.48 35.73 -7.64
N GLY A 17 -22.84 34.57 -7.75
CA GLY A 17 -21.39 34.46 -7.83
C GLY A 17 -20.93 33.02 -7.90
N ASP A 18 -20.53 32.60 -9.10
CA ASP A 18 -19.89 31.33 -9.42
C ASP A 18 -18.62 31.09 -8.57
N GLU A 19 -18.66 30.15 -7.62
CA GLU A 19 -17.48 29.36 -7.25
C GLU A 19 -17.88 28.03 -6.60
N MET A 20 -17.60 26.96 -7.34
CA MET A 20 -18.07 25.59 -7.12
C MET A 20 -17.26 24.89 -6.02
N THR A 21 -17.73 24.94 -4.78
CA THR A 21 -17.53 23.83 -3.82
C THR A 21 -18.92 23.30 -3.45
N PRO A 22 -19.20 21.99 -3.54
CA PRO A 22 -20.48 21.49 -3.08
C PRO A 22 -20.42 21.50 -1.55
N SER A 23 -20.94 22.57 -0.96
CA SER A 23 -21.00 22.75 0.48
C SER A 23 -21.66 21.52 1.11
N VAL A 24 -20.86 20.78 1.88
CA VAL A 24 -21.24 19.58 2.65
C VAL A 24 -22.34 19.93 3.67
N CYS A 25 -22.43 21.20 4.03
CA CYS A 25 -23.46 21.80 4.87
C CYS A 25 -24.55 22.47 4.02
N LYS A 26 -25.79 22.02 4.15
CA LYS A 26 -26.98 22.67 3.58
C LYS A 26 -27.40 23.89 4.40
N ARG A 27 -28.11 24.82 3.75
CA ARG A 27 -28.77 25.96 4.42
C ARG A 27 -29.69 25.44 5.52
N GLY A 28 -29.59 26.00 6.72
CA GLY A 28 -30.25 25.47 7.91
C GLY A 28 -29.31 24.78 8.90
N GLY A 29 -28.11 24.39 8.48
CA GLY A 29 -27.13 23.68 9.34
C GLY A 29 -27.26 22.16 9.30
N HIS A 30 -28.02 21.64 8.34
CA HIS A 30 -28.17 20.21 8.08
C HIS A 30 -27.08 19.70 7.13
N CYS A 31 -26.70 18.43 7.25
CA CYS A 31 -25.79 17.78 6.32
C CYS A 31 -26.44 17.46 4.98
N VAL A 32 -25.62 17.33 3.93
CA VAL A 32 -26.02 16.63 2.70
C VAL A 32 -26.38 15.17 3.00
N GLU A 33 -27.24 14.58 2.16
CA GLU A 33 -27.69 13.19 2.35
C GLU A 33 -26.49 12.22 2.40
N GLY A 34 -26.54 11.25 3.32
CA GLY A 34 -25.46 10.28 3.53
C GLY A 34 -24.31 10.78 4.41
N MET A 35 -24.33 12.06 4.83
CA MET A 35 -23.36 12.64 5.76
C MET A 35 -23.97 12.89 7.13
N ARG A 36 -23.15 12.73 8.16
CA ARG A 36 -23.49 12.95 9.57
C ARG A 36 -22.27 13.46 10.35
N SER A 37 -22.41 13.52 11.67
CA SER A 37 -21.38 13.96 12.62
C SER A 37 -21.10 15.46 12.58
N LEU A 38 -20.27 15.93 13.50
CA LEU A 38 -19.84 17.33 13.59
C LEU A 38 -19.16 17.76 12.28
N MET A 39 -19.53 18.94 11.77
CA MET A 39 -19.07 19.46 10.46
C MET A 39 -19.38 18.54 9.26
N CYS A 40 -20.38 17.64 9.38
CA CYS A 40 -20.78 16.70 8.33
C CYS A 40 -19.61 15.89 7.77
N SER A 41 -18.70 15.51 8.67
CA SER A 41 -17.42 14.91 8.34
C SER A 41 -17.44 13.39 8.37
N ALA A 42 -18.54 12.71 8.75
CA ALA A 42 -18.62 11.25 8.75
C ALA A 42 -19.75 10.74 7.84
N CYS A 43 -19.60 9.53 7.30
CA CYS A 43 -20.67 8.92 6.50
C CYS A 43 -21.70 8.20 7.36
N GLU A 44 -22.96 8.26 6.95
CA GLU A 44 -24.06 7.48 7.51
C GLU A 44 -23.89 5.97 7.21
N SER A 45 -24.71 5.11 7.83
CA SER A 45 -24.72 3.67 7.51
C SER A 45 -25.20 3.43 6.08
N GLY A 46 -24.53 2.54 5.34
CA GLY A 46 -24.84 2.29 3.91
C GLY A 46 -24.21 3.30 2.95
N TRP A 47 -23.38 4.20 3.46
CA TRP A 47 -22.60 5.16 2.67
C TRP A 47 -21.10 4.98 2.93
N HIS A 48 -20.29 5.23 1.91
CA HIS A 48 -18.83 5.10 1.98
C HIS A 48 -18.14 6.31 1.34
N ARG A 49 -16.84 6.46 1.64
CA ARG A 49 -15.98 7.40 0.93
C ARG A 49 -14.56 6.86 0.87
N SER A 50 -13.82 7.21 -0.18
CA SER A 50 -12.41 6.82 -0.35
C SER A 50 -11.43 7.82 0.25
N ASN A 51 -11.85 9.08 0.41
CA ASN A 51 -11.07 10.14 1.03
C ASN A 51 -11.93 10.92 2.03
N SER A 52 -11.32 11.40 3.12
CA SER A 52 -12.03 12.14 4.18
C SER A 52 -12.62 13.47 3.68
N TYR A 53 -12.05 14.04 2.61
CA TYR A 53 -12.48 15.31 2.01
C TYR A 53 -13.53 15.17 0.90
N THR A 54 -13.80 13.94 0.43
CA THR A 54 -14.80 13.71 -0.63
C THR A 54 -16.18 13.46 -0.03
N GLN A 55 -17.22 13.76 -0.82
CA GLN A 55 -18.57 13.44 -0.40
C GLN A 55 -18.80 11.93 -0.26
N CYS A 56 -19.73 11.55 0.62
CA CYS A 56 -20.08 10.14 0.80
C CYS A 56 -20.92 9.68 -0.40
N GLU A 57 -20.59 8.49 -0.92
CA GLU A 57 -21.30 7.81 -1.99
C GLU A 57 -22.10 6.63 -1.41
N ARG A 58 -23.23 6.31 -2.04
CA ARG A 58 -24.10 5.24 -1.57
C ARG A 58 -23.51 3.88 -1.94
N CYS A 59 -23.50 2.95 -0.98
CA CYS A 59 -23.07 1.58 -1.22
C CYS A 59 -24.02 0.87 -2.20
N ASN A 60 -23.45 0.07 -3.10
CA ASN A 60 -24.22 -0.92 -3.85
C ASN A 60 -24.60 -2.10 -2.92
N ASP A 61 -25.84 -2.58 -3.01
CA ASP A 61 -26.39 -3.65 -2.17
C ASP A 61 -25.80 -5.04 -2.49
N GLU A 62 -25.11 -5.16 -3.63
CA GLU A 62 -24.46 -6.40 -4.04
C GLU A 62 -23.18 -6.70 -3.23
N ALA A 63 -23.33 -7.41 -2.12
CA ALA A 63 -22.19 -7.84 -1.30
C ALA A 63 -21.16 -8.70 -2.06
N ALA A 64 -21.56 -9.35 -3.16
CA ALA A 64 -20.65 -10.08 -4.04
C ALA A 64 -19.65 -9.16 -4.75
N LEU A 65 -20.10 -7.97 -5.17
CA LEU A 65 -19.24 -6.96 -5.79
C LEU A 65 -18.12 -6.55 -4.84
N HIS A 66 -18.46 -6.14 -3.61
CA HIS A 66 -17.47 -5.72 -2.60
C HIS A 66 -16.47 -6.83 -2.25
N ARG A 67 -16.93 -8.07 -2.09
CA ARG A 67 -16.03 -9.23 -1.88
C ARG A 67 -15.10 -9.45 -3.07
N SER A 68 -15.62 -9.34 -4.30
CA SER A 68 -14.81 -9.46 -5.51
C SER A 68 -13.77 -8.34 -5.62
N THR A 69 -14.09 -7.12 -5.22
CA THR A 69 -13.17 -5.98 -5.20
C THR A 69 -11.97 -6.25 -4.30
N ILE A 70 -12.19 -6.79 -3.09
CA ILE A 70 -11.12 -7.18 -2.17
C ILE A 70 -10.28 -8.32 -2.76
N ALA A 71 -10.91 -9.33 -3.36
CA ALA A 71 -10.19 -10.45 -3.98
C ALA A 71 -9.34 -9.99 -5.18
N LEU A 72 -9.89 -9.13 -6.05
CA LEU A 72 -9.18 -8.55 -7.19
C LEU A 72 -8.01 -7.66 -6.73
N TYR A 73 -8.19 -6.89 -5.67
CA TYR A 73 -7.11 -6.12 -5.05
C TYR A 73 -5.95 -7.04 -4.63
N LEU A 74 -6.23 -8.08 -3.85
CA LEU A 74 -5.20 -9.02 -3.38
C LEU A 74 -4.48 -9.71 -4.55
N LEU A 75 -5.21 -10.13 -5.58
CA LEU A 75 -4.64 -10.77 -6.78
C LEU A 75 -3.78 -9.81 -7.58
N PHE A 76 -4.30 -8.62 -7.90
CA PHE A 76 -3.58 -7.61 -8.68
C PHE A 76 -2.31 -7.17 -7.97
N TYR A 77 -2.40 -6.88 -6.66
CA TYR A 77 -1.26 -6.46 -5.86
C TYR A 77 -0.20 -7.57 -5.76
N SER A 78 -0.63 -8.83 -5.60
CA SER A 78 0.27 -9.99 -5.60
C SER A 78 1.00 -10.17 -6.93
N CYS A 79 0.30 -10.00 -8.06
CA CYS A 79 0.91 -10.03 -9.39
C CYS A 79 1.94 -8.91 -9.56
N ALA A 80 1.60 -7.69 -9.14
CA ALA A 80 2.51 -6.54 -9.18
C ALA A 80 3.78 -6.80 -8.35
N ILE A 81 3.66 -7.36 -7.15
CA ILE A 81 4.78 -7.77 -6.30
C ILE A 81 5.70 -8.76 -7.04
N ILE A 82 5.13 -9.80 -7.66
CA ILE A 82 5.91 -10.82 -8.38
C ILE A 82 6.68 -10.19 -9.54
N VAL A 83 6.03 -9.30 -10.29
CA VAL A 83 6.64 -8.58 -11.42
C VAL A 83 7.79 -7.68 -10.94
N ILE A 84 7.57 -6.88 -9.90
CA ILE A 84 8.61 -6.01 -9.32
C ILE A 84 9.77 -6.85 -8.79
N THR A 85 9.47 -7.93 -8.05
CA THR A 85 10.50 -8.84 -7.53
C THR A 85 11.33 -9.43 -8.66
N LYS A 86 10.70 -9.87 -9.75
CA LYS A 86 11.37 -10.41 -10.94
C LYS A 86 12.36 -9.41 -11.51
N PHE A 87 11.94 -8.15 -11.70
CA PHE A 87 12.83 -7.10 -12.19
C PHE A 87 14.01 -6.85 -11.25
N THR A 88 13.79 -6.89 -9.94
CA THR A 88 14.87 -6.68 -8.96
C THR A 88 15.86 -7.85 -8.89
N VAL A 89 15.37 -9.09 -9.00
CA VAL A 89 16.22 -10.29 -9.01
C VAL A 89 17.03 -10.38 -10.30
N ASP A 90 16.42 -10.05 -11.45
CA ASP A 90 17.13 -9.92 -12.73
C ASP A 90 18.25 -8.89 -12.64
N ALA A 91 17.98 -7.76 -11.97
CA ALA A 91 18.98 -6.72 -11.80
C ALA A 91 20.14 -7.16 -10.90
N ALA A 92 19.86 -7.93 -9.85
CA ALA A 92 20.87 -8.50 -8.97
C ALA A 92 21.72 -9.59 -9.66
N ALA A 93 21.16 -10.31 -10.63
CA ALA A 93 21.86 -11.37 -11.35
C ALA A 93 22.69 -10.86 -12.54
N SER A 94 22.37 -9.69 -13.09
CA SER A 94 23.05 -9.14 -14.28
C SER A 94 24.34 -8.41 -13.93
N ILE A 95 25.42 -8.75 -14.63
CA ILE A 95 26.74 -8.08 -14.53
C ILE A 95 26.63 -6.59 -14.85
N ARG A 96 25.79 -6.21 -15.82
CA ARG A 96 25.59 -4.81 -16.23
C ARG A 96 24.60 -4.02 -15.34
N ARG A 97 24.11 -4.59 -14.22
CA ARG A 97 23.16 -3.98 -13.26
C ARG A 97 22.14 -3.03 -13.95
N PRO A 98 21.10 -3.58 -14.60
CA PRO A 98 20.17 -2.80 -15.42
C PRO A 98 19.55 -1.63 -14.64
N ILE A 99 19.71 -0.44 -15.22
CA ILE A 99 19.33 0.87 -14.66
C ILE A 99 17.84 0.91 -14.33
N HIS A 100 17.00 0.18 -15.07
CA HIS A 100 15.54 0.14 -14.87
C HIS A 100 15.12 -0.19 -13.43
N SER A 101 15.79 -1.12 -12.76
CA SER A 101 15.46 -1.49 -11.38
C SER A 101 15.74 -0.37 -10.38
N VAL A 102 16.79 0.41 -10.63
CA VAL A 102 17.17 1.56 -9.79
C VAL A 102 16.18 2.70 -10.02
N ILE A 103 15.83 2.98 -11.29
CA ILE A 103 14.83 4.00 -11.64
C ILE A 103 13.49 3.67 -10.97
N CYS A 104 13.00 2.43 -11.06
CA CYS A 104 11.75 2.03 -10.41
C CYS A 104 11.79 2.28 -8.89
N LYS A 105 12.90 2.01 -8.20
CA LYS A 105 13.04 2.28 -6.76
C LYS A 105 13.07 3.75 -6.42
N VAL A 106 13.83 4.54 -7.17
CA VAL A 106 13.86 6.01 -7.00
C VAL A 106 12.45 6.56 -7.17
N ALA A 107 11.73 6.10 -8.18
CA ALA A 107 10.37 6.50 -8.43
C ALA A 107 9.43 6.05 -7.30
N LEU A 108 9.51 4.80 -6.82
CA LEU A 108 8.72 4.32 -5.65
C LEU A 108 8.97 5.16 -4.39
N ASN A 109 10.22 5.55 -4.13
CA ASN A 109 10.57 6.42 -3.00
C ASN A 109 10.06 7.85 -3.19
N TYR A 110 10.06 8.35 -4.42
CA TYR A 110 9.45 9.63 -4.76
C TYR A 110 7.92 9.62 -4.55
N TRP A 111 7.24 8.58 -5.04
CA TRP A 111 5.81 8.38 -4.80
C TRP A 111 5.47 8.27 -3.32
N LEU A 112 6.30 7.56 -2.56
CA LEU A 112 6.13 7.48 -1.11
C LEU A 112 6.17 8.87 -0.46
N ALA A 113 7.14 9.71 -0.85
CA ALA A 113 7.23 11.08 -0.33
C ALA A 113 6.02 11.94 -0.75
N LEU A 114 5.56 11.82 -2.00
CA LEU A 114 4.38 12.54 -2.48
C LEU A 114 3.08 12.09 -1.83
N SER A 115 2.97 10.83 -1.40
CA SER A 115 1.73 10.27 -0.83
C SER A 115 1.22 11.06 0.40
N VAL A 116 2.12 11.71 1.13
CA VAL A 116 1.81 12.57 2.28
C VAL A 116 0.99 13.79 1.86
N LEU A 117 1.19 14.33 0.66
CA LEU A 117 0.45 15.49 0.16
C LEU A 117 -1.05 15.20 0.05
N ASN A 118 -1.45 13.93 -0.10
CA ASN A 118 -2.85 13.52 -0.16
C ASN A 118 -3.60 13.68 1.17
N ARG A 119 -2.87 13.97 2.26
CA ARG A 119 -3.45 14.25 3.59
C ARG A 119 -3.79 15.73 3.78
N PHE A 120 -3.35 16.59 2.88
CA PHE A 120 -3.61 18.02 2.99
C PHE A 120 -4.69 18.45 2.00
N ASP A 121 -5.68 19.18 2.50
CA ASP A 121 -6.61 19.89 1.64
C ASP A 121 -5.98 21.22 1.18
N ILE A 122 -5.26 21.16 0.06
CA ILE A 122 -4.53 22.29 -0.52
C ILE A 122 -5.50 23.42 -0.90
N THR A 123 -6.80 23.12 -1.09
CA THR A 123 -7.82 24.13 -1.44
C THR A 123 -8.13 25.09 -0.30
N GLN A 124 -7.91 24.68 0.95
CA GLN A 124 -8.12 25.53 2.13
C GLN A 124 -6.94 26.48 2.40
N ILE A 125 -5.84 26.35 1.65
CA ILE A 125 -4.70 27.24 1.77
C ILE A 125 -5.04 28.55 1.06
N LYS A 126 -5.57 29.53 1.81
CA LYS A 126 -5.69 30.93 1.34
C LYS A 126 -4.33 31.40 0.85
N MET A 127 -4.17 31.52 -0.48
CA MET A 127 -2.97 32.11 -1.09
C MET A 127 -2.90 33.60 -0.70
N TYR A 128 -1.71 34.10 -0.41
CA TYR A 128 -1.50 35.53 -0.13
C TYR A 128 -1.81 36.38 -1.37
N GLU A 129 -2.10 37.66 -1.21
CA GLU A 129 -2.48 38.57 -2.31
C GLU A 129 -1.45 38.65 -3.44
N TRP A 130 -0.14 38.60 -3.16
CA TRP A 130 0.91 38.60 -4.21
C TRP A 130 0.93 37.34 -5.10
N ASN A 131 0.19 36.28 -4.76
CA ASN A 131 0.02 35.07 -5.55
C ASN A 131 -1.17 35.14 -6.49
N VAL A 132 -2.06 36.11 -6.29
CA VAL A 132 -3.24 36.27 -7.15
C VAL A 132 -2.81 36.65 -8.56
N ALA A 133 -1.82 37.55 -8.69
CA ALA A 133 -1.23 37.91 -9.97
C ALA A 133 -0.48 36.74 -10.65
N LEU A 134 0.25 35.93 -9.89
CA LEU A 134 0.92 34.73 -10.41
C LEU A 134 -0.10 33.63 -10.75
N GLY A 135 -1.17 33.48 -9.97
CA GLY A 135 -2.24 32.52 -10.14
C GLY A 135 -3.17 32.85 -11.33
N GLU A 136 -3.38 34.12 -11.63
CA GLU A 136 -4.00 34.57 -12.88
C GLU A 136 -3.08 34.34 -14.09
N ALA A 137 -1.78 34.63 -13.96
CA ALA A 137 -0.80 34.34 -15.01
C ALA A 137 -0.67 32.83 -15.30
N LEU A 138 -0.72 31.98 -14.26
CA LEU A 138 -0.68 30.52 -14.37
C LEU A 138 -2.03 29.92 -14.82
N ARG A 139 -3.18 30.55 -14.53
CA ARG A 139 -4.49 30.14 -15.06
C ARG A 139 -4.57 30.27 -16.58
N ASN A 140 -3.83 31.21 -17.16
CA ASN A 140 -3.75 31.42 -18.61
C ASN A 140 -2.73 30.49 -19.30
N VAL A 141 -1.97 29.71 -18.54
CA VAL A 141 -1.14 28.65 -19.12
C VAL A 141 -2.07 27.50 -19.50
N PHE A 142 -2.18 27.21 -20.80
CA PHE A 142 -2.91 26.06 -21.31
C PHE A 142 -2.26 24.78 -20.77
N VAL A 143 -2.78 24.29 -19.64
CA VAL A 143 -2.48 22.97 -19.12
C VAL A 143 -3.52 22.03 -19.73
N PRO A 144 -3.13 21.13 -20.64
CA PRO A 144 -4.08 20.18 -21.21
C PRO A 144 -4.80 19.40 -20.11
N GLN A 145 -6.11 19.15 -20.26
CA GLN A 145 -6.91 18.42 -19.27
C GLN A 145 -6.31 17.05 -18.92
N TRP A 146 -5.62 16.41 -19.87
CA TRP A 146 -4.91 15.16 -19.63
C TRP A 146 -3.76 15.32 -18.64
N VAL A 147 -3.09 16.47 -18.55
CA VAL A 147 -2.03 16.73 -17.56
C VAL A 147 -2.62 16.80 -16.16
N GLY A 148 -3.80 17.42 -15.98
CA GLY A 148 -4.52 17.40 -14.70
C GLY A 148 -4.97 15.98 -14.32
N ALA A 149 -5.50 15.21 -15.27
CA ALA A 149 -5.88 13.82 -15.06
C ALA A 149 -4.67 12.92 -14.74
N VAL A 150 -3.55 13.13 -15.43
CA VAL A 150 -2.28 12.41 -15.22
C VAL A 150 -1.67 12.80 -13.89
N MET A 151 -1.61 14.09 -13.52
CA MET A 151 -1.14 14.54 -12.21
C MET A 151 -2.02 13.99 -11.10
N LYS A 152 -3.36 13.99 -11.25
CA LYS A 152 -4.26 13.39 -10.26
C LYS A 152 -4.04 11.88 -10.13
N THR A 153 -3.79 11.18 -11.23
CA THR A 153 -3.56 9.72 -11.23
C THR A 153 -2.16 9.34 -10.74
N ILE A 154 -1.15 10.15 -11.03
CA ILE A 154 0.26 9.92 -10.71
C ILE A 154 0.60 10.42 -9.31
N VAL A 155 0.22 11.64 -8.93
CA VAL A 155 0.56 12.25 -7.63
C VAL A 155 -0.25 11.62 -6.50
N PHE A 156 -1.54 11.30 -6.73
CA PHE A 156 -2.41 10.72 -5.71
C PHE A 156 -2.43 9.19 -5.71
N TRP A 157 -1.42 8.55 -6.32
CA TRP A 157 -1.34 7.09 -6.38
C TRP A 157 -1.07 6.51 -4.98
N LYS A 158 -2.12 6.07 -4.27
CA LYS A 158 -2.06 5.44 -2.95
C LYS A 158 -1.54 3.98 -2.97
N GLY A 159 -1.08 3.48 -4.12
CA GLY A 159 -0.92 2.03 -4.35
C GLY A 159 -2.25 1.28 -4.50
N GLU A 160 -3.37 2.01 -4.47
CA GLU A 160 -4.71 1.54 -4.80
C GLU A 160 -5.08 2.09 -6.18
N LEU A 161 -5.58 1.23 -7.07
CA LEU A 161 -6.14 1.71 -8.33
C LEU A 161 -7.38 2.56 -8.02
N PRO A 162 -7.60 3.72 -8.68
CA PRO A 162 -8.70 4.63 -8.37
C PRO A 162 -10.10 3.98 -8.36
N TRP A 163 -10.25 2.89 -9.11
CA TRP A 163 -11.49 2.10 -9.24
C TRP A 163 -11.61 0.91 -8.25
N ILE A 164 -10.62 0.69 -7.36
CA ILE A 164 -10.60 -0.41 -6.37
C ILE A 164 -10.30 0.15 -4.98
N SER A 165 -11.28 0.81 -4.35
CA SER A 165 -11.17 1.27 -2.96
C SER A 165 -11.52 0.12 -2.00
N VAL A 166 -10.50 -0.47 -1.38
CA VAL A 166 -10.69 -1.55 -0.40
C VAL A 166 -11.40 -1.03 0.85
N LYS A 167 -11.09 0.20 1.28
CA LYS A 167 -11.78 0.87 2.40
C LYS A 167 -13.27 1.00 2.12
N ALA A 168 -13.67 1.43 0.92
CA ALA A 168 -15.07 1.52 0.54
C ALA A 168 -15.76 0.15 0.58
N ALA A 169 -15.12 -0.88 0.00
CA ALA A 169 -15.67 -2.24 0.02
C ALA A 169 -15.89 -2.77 1.45
N ILE A 170 -14.96 -2.50 2.37
CA ILE A 170 -15.10 -2.90 3.78
C ILE A 170 -16.23 -2.11 4.47
N MET A 171 -16.32 -0.81 4.26
CA MET A 171 -17.40 0.02 4.81
C MET A 171 -18.79 -0.43 4.35
N CYS A 172 -18.91 -0.90 3.11
CA CYS A 172 -20.18 -1.41 2.59
C CYS A 172 -20.50 -2.83 3.04
N LEU A 173 -19.49 -3.69 3.24
CA LEU A 173 -19.69 -5.05 3.74
C LEU A 173 -20.15 -5.06 5.22
N MET A 174 -19.67 -4.08 6.00
CA MET A 174 -19.96 -3.93 7.42
C MET A 174 -20.68 -2.59 7.64
N PRO A 175 -22.01 -2.50 7.49
CA PRO A 175 -22.72 -1.22 7.52
C PRO A 175 -22.82 -0.60 8.92
N HIS A 176 -22.63 -1.39 9.99
CA HIS A 176 -22.70 -0.90 11.36
C HIS A 176 -21.49 0.01 11.70
N GLN A 177 -21.76 1.17 12.32
CA GLN A 177 -20.77 2.21 12.58
C GLN A 177 -19.55 1.72 13.36
N ASN A 178 -19.74 0.90 14.39
CA ASN A 178 -18.63 0.43 15.22
C ASN A 178 -17.81 -0.64 14.50
N ASP A 179 -18.51 -1.57 13.85
CA ASP A 179 -17.89 -2.73 13.22
C ASP A 179 -17.06 -2.35 11.99
N ARG A 180 -17.45 -1.30 11.25
CA ARG A 180 -16.72 -0.89 10.03
C ARG A 180 -15.32 -0.34 10.33
N TYR A 181 -15.18 0.51 11.34
CA TYR A 181 -13.87 1.11 11.67
C TYR A 181 -12.92 0.07 12.25
N ILE A 182 -13.44 -0.82 13.10
CA ILE A 182 -12.67 -1.94 13.64
C ILE A 182 -12.25 -2.88 12.51
N SER A 183 -13.15 -3.19 11.58
CA SER A 183 -12.87 -4.06 10.43
C SER A 183 -11.78 -3.50 9.53
N ILE A 184 -11.78 -2.18 9.27
CA ILE A 184 -10.70 -1.52 8.50
C ILE A 184 -9.36 -1.66 9.23
N GLY A 185 -9.31 -1.32 10.52
CA GLY A 185 -8.07 -1.44 11.31
C GLY A 185 -7.53 -2.87 11.35
N VAL A 186 -8.40 -3.85 11.61
CA VAL A 186 -8.02 -5.28 11.64
C VAL A 186 -7.59 -5.77 10.26
N PHE A 187 -8.28 -5.36 9.19
CA PHE A 187 -7.91 -5.75 7.83
C PHE A 187 -6.49 -5.31 7.49
N TYR A 188 -6.14 -4.03 7.69
CA TYR A 188 -4.78 -3.54 7.39
C TYR A 188 -3.73 -4.06 8.39
N LEU A 189 -4.10 -4.45 9.60
CA LEU A 189 -3.21 -5.13 10.54
C LEU A 189 -2.82 -6.53 10.05
N VAL A 190 -3.77 -7.28 9.45
CA VAL A 190 -3.57 -8.66 8.99
C VAL A 190 -3.16 -8.73 7.51
N LEU A 191 -3.36 -7.64 6.75
CA LEU A 191 -3.07 -7.54 5.32
C LEU A 191 -1.65 -8.00 4.92
N PRO A 192 -0.56 -7.66 5.64
CA PRO A 192 0.77 -8.19 5.33
C PRO A 192 0.82 -9.72 5.35
N PHE A 193 0.19 -10.37 6.32
CA PHE A 193 0.10 -11.83 6.38
C PHE A 193 -0.76 -12.41 5.27
N LEU A 194 -1.90 -11.77 4.94
CA LEU A 194 -2.76 -12.19 3.83
C LEU A 194 -2.03 -12.11 2.49
N LEU A 195 -1.27 -11.04 2.23
CA LEU A 195 -0.52 -10.92 0.98
C LEU A 195 0.64 -11.91 0.93
N LEU A 196 1.34 -12.16 2.03
CA LEU A 196 2.37 -13.21 2.07
C LEU A 196 1.77 -14.57 1.72
N SER A 197 0.61 -14.93 2.28
CA SER A 197 -0.05 -16.20 1.97
C SER A 197 -0.53 -16.26 0.52
N VAL A 198 -1.23 -15.24 0.02
CA VAL A 198 -1.73 -15.20 -1.37
C VAL A 198 -0.57 -15.29 -2.37
N VAL A 199 0.51 -14.54 -2.16
CA VAL A 199 1.67 -14.58 -3.04
C VAL A 199 2.36 -15.94 -3.02
N THR A 200 2.44 -16.63 -1.87
CA THR A 200 2.97 -18.01 -1.84
C THR A 200 2.12 -18.98 -2.63
N VAL A 201 0.79 -18.90 -2.48
CA VAL A 201 -0.15 -19.77 -3.17
C VAL A 201 -0.08 -19.54 -4.68
N LEU A 202 -0.09 -18.28 -5.14
CA LEU A 202 0.05 -17.94 -6.55
C LEU A 202 1.38 -18.42 -7.15
N SER A 203 2.48 -18.30 -6.39
CA SER A 203 3.80 -18.77 -6.82
C SER A 203 3.85 -20.30 -6.92
N ALA A 204 3.24 -21.00 -5.97
CA ALA A 204 3.13 -22.46 -5.98
C ALA A 204 2.24 -22.95 -7.14
N LEU A 205 1.10 -22.29 -7.36
CA LEU A 205 0.20 -22.56 -8.49
C LEU A 205 0.91 -22.33 -9.83
N GLY A 206 1.65 -21.24 -9.99
CA GLY A 206 2.43 -20.98 -11.21
C GLY A 206 3.45 -22.10 -11.52
N LEU A 207 4.14 -22.61 -10.49
CA LEU A 207 5.05 -23.75 -10.62
C LEU A 207 4.31 -25.06 -10.94
N ALA A 208 3.13 -25.28 -10.34
CA ALA A 208 2.31 -26.46 -10.59
C ALA A 208 1.74 -26.47 -12.02
N ILE A 209 1.17 -25.34 -12.48
CA ILE A 209 0.65 -25.16 -13.84
C ILE A 209 1.76 -25.44 -14.86
N ARG A 210 2.96 -24.88 -14.65
CA ARG A 210 4.11 -25.16 -15.53
C ARG A 210 4.42 -26.65 -15.61
N ARG A 211 4.40 -27.38 -14.50
CA ARG A 211 4.65 -28.83 -14.49
C ARG A 211 3.60 -29.58 -15.31
N VAL A 212 2.33 -29.23 -15.15
CA VAL A 212 1.22 -29.80 -15.92
C VAL A 212 1.37 -29.48 -17.41
N CYS A 213 1.59 -28.21 -17.78
CA CYS A 213 1.82 -27.81 -19.18
C CYS A 213 2.99 -28.56 -19.82
N LYS A 214 4.11 -28.72 -19.09
CA LYS A 214 5.28 -29.45 -19.60
C LYS A 214 5.01 -30.94 -19.75
N ALA A 215 4.28 -31.55 -18.82
CA ALA A 215 3.86 -32.95 -18.91
C ALA A 215 2.92 -33.18 -20.09
N MET A 216 1.91 -32.31 -20.26
CA MET A 216 0.99 -32.35 -21.40
C MET A 216 1.71 -32.15 -22.73
N PHE A 217 2.66 -31.22 -22.82
CA PHE A 217 3.45 -31.01 -24.04
C PHE A 217 4.32 -32.22 -24.38
N LYS A 218 4.95 -32.85 -23.36
CA LYS A 218 5.74 -34.08 -23.55
C LYS A 218 4.86 -35.26 -23.99
N PHE A 219 3.66 -35.37 -23.42
CA PHE A 219 2.67 -36.39 -23.77
C PHE A 219 2.10 -36.19 -25.19
N SER A 220 1.71 -34.96 -25.54
CA SER A 220 1.26 -34.59 -26.90
C SER A 220 2.33 -34.87 -27.96
N ARG A 221 3.60 -34.55 -27.67
CA ARG A 221 4.72 -34.87 -28.57
C ARG A 221 5.01 -36.38 -28.66
N SER A 222 4.66 -37.15 -27.63
CA SER A 222 4.73 -38.62 -27.66
C SER A 222 3.62 -39.23 -28.52
N LEU A 223 2.41 -38.64 -28.49
CA LEU A 223 1.28 -39.05 -29.35
C LEU A 223 1.50 -38.67 -30.82
N GLY A 224 2.21 -37.57 -31.11
CA GLY A 224 2.59 -37.18 -32.48
C GLY A 224 3.76 -37.97 -33.08
N LYS A 225 4.38 -38.90 -32.33
CA LYS A 225 5.46 -39.77 -32.82
C LYS A 225 5.01 -41.23 -32.86
N SER A 226 4.11 -41.55 -33.78
CA SER A 226 3.84 -42.93 -34.22
C SER A 226 4.94 -43.38 -35.18
N GLY A 227 6.10 -43.75 -34.64
CA GLY A 227 7.19 -44.39 -35.37
C GLY A 227 8.11 -45.11 -34.36
N PRO A 228 8.55 -46.35 -34.62
CA PRO A 228 9.22 -47.17 -33.62
C PRO A 228 10.62 -46.63 -33.34
N GLY A 229 10.81 -46.06 -32.15
CA GLY A 229 12.11 -45.65 -31.61
C GLY A 229 12.52 -46.55 -30.44
N PRO A 230 13.82 -46.82 -30.24
CA PRO A 230 14.30 -47.90 -29.41
C PRO A 230 14.06 -47.64 -27.92
N ILE A 231 13.73 -48.73 -27.21
CA ILE A 231 13.59 -48.82 -25.76
C ILE A 231 14.97 -48.57 -25.15
N GLY A 232 15.17 -47.34 -24.64
CA GLY A 232 16.44 -46.87 -24.08
C GLY A 232 16.38 -46.61 -22.58
N PHE A 233 16.83 -47.60 -21.83
CA PHE A 233 17.68 -47.49 -20.62
C PHE A 233 17.11 -46.84 -19.34
N MET A 234 16.82 -47.69 -18.34
CA MET A 234 16.71 -47.31 -16.93
C MET A 234 17.99 -46.62 -16.46
N ARG A 235 17.89 -45.33 -16.10
CA ARG A 235 19.00 -44.59 -15.50
C ARG A 235 19.07 -44.90 -13.99
N ARG A 236 20.17 -45.54 -13.61
CA ARG A 236 20.58 -45.87 -12.23
C ARG A 236 20.40 -44.65 -11.30
N THR A 237 19.68 -44.85 -10.21
CA THR A 237 19.47 -43.89 -9.13
C THR A 237 20.78 -43.66 -8.37
N ALA A 238 21.41 -42.49 -8.58
CA ALA A 238 22.50 -42.04 -7.73
C ALA A 238 21.93 -41.18 -6.61
N HIS A 239 22.06 -41.64 -5.36
CA HIS A 239 21.85 -40.80 -4.18
C HIS A 239 22.91 -39.69 -4.18
N MET A 240 22.48 -38.44 -4.35
CA MET A 240 23.35 -37.27 -4.45
C MET A 240 23.41 -36.55 -3.09
N SER A 241 24.61 -36.25 -2.59
CA SER A 241 24.81 -35.57 -1.30
C SER A 241 24.32 -34.11 -1.34
N VAL A 242 23.93 -33.57 -0.19
CA VAL A 242 23.36 -32.21 -0.04
C VAL A 242 24.33 -31.11 -0.55
N GLU A 243 25.64 -31.31 -0.42
CA GLU A 243 26.66 -30.38 -0.89
C GLU A 243 26.87 -30.42 -2.41
N ALA A 244 26.83 -31.61 -3.02
CA ALA A 244 26.89 -31.77 -4.47
C ALA A 244 25.60 -31.25 -5.14
N PHE A 245 24.45 -31.40 -4.47
CA PHE A 245 23.19 -30.78 -4.84
C PHE A 245 23.28 -29.25 -4.83
N SER A 246 23.90 -28.65 -3.81
CA SER A 246 24.07 -27.19 -3.72
C SER A 246 24.95 -26.58 -4.83
N ARG A 247 25.92 -27.31 -5.40
CA ARG A 247 26.78 -26.79 -6.48
C ARG A 247 26.12 -26.86 -7.86
N ASN A 248 25.37 -27.91 -8.18
CA ASN A 248 24.61 -28.01 -9.44
C ASN A 248 23.43 -27.03 -9.50
N LEU A 249 22.90 -26.63 -8.34
CA LEU A 249 21.79 -25.69 -8.15
C LEU A 249 22.02 -24.26 -8.69
N ASN A 250 23.26 -23.85 -8.96
CA ASN A 250 23.57 -22.53 -9.48
C ASN A 250 23.35 -22.40 -11.00
N ASN A 251 23.31 -23.52 -11.75
CA ASN A 251 23.16 -23.56 -13.21
C ASN A 251 21.78 -24.04 -13.69
N GLU A 252 20.83 -24.31 -12.79
CA GLU A 252 19.50 -24.79 -13.19
C GLU A 252 18.61 -23.66 -13.77
N PRO A 253 17.73 -23.98 -14.74
CA PRO A 253 16.79 -23.02 -15.29
C PRO A 253 15.84 -22.51 -14.20
N ARG A 254 15.72 -21.19 -14.09
CA ARG A 254 14.82 -20.53 -13.13
C ARG A 254 13.56 -20.05 -13.83
N LEU A 255 12.41 -20.25 -13.19
CA LEU A 255 11.15 -19.67 -13.64
C LEU A 255 11.09 -18.22 -13.17
N LEU A 256 10.84 -17.29 -14.10
CA LEU A 256 10.82 -15.84 -13.85
C LEU A 256 12.07 -15.33 -13.11
N SER A 257 13.24 -15.96 -13.30
CA SER A 257 14.50 -15.64 -12.61
C SER A 257 14.54 -15.89 -11.10
N ILE A 258 13.37 -16.07 -10.47
CA ILE A 258 13.21 -16.24 -9.01
C ILE A 258 13.33 -17.72 -8.64
N TRP A 259 12.38 -18.54 -9.07
CA TRP A 259 12.19 -19.91 -8.55
C TRP A 259 13.01 -20.93 -9.32
N ARG A 260 13.69 -21.82 -8.60
CA ARG A 260 14.40 -22.95 -9.20
C ARG A 260 13.44 -24.01 -9.74
N VAL A 261 13.73 -24.54 -10.92
CA VAL A 261 12.93 -25.59 -11.55
C VAL A 261 13.71 -26.90 -11.57
N PHE A 262 13.29 -27.84 -10.73
CA PHE A 262 13.84 -29.19 -10.71
C PHE A 262 13.20 -30.05 -11.80
N ASP A 263 13.84 -30.13 -12.97
CA ASP A 263 13.41 -30.99 -14.07
C ASP A 263 13.99 -32.41 -13.94
N GLY A 264 13.15 -33.41 -13.69
CA GLY A 264 13.54 -34.83 -13.75
C GLY A 264 14.33 -35.38 -12.55
N ALA A 265 14.57 -34.59 -11.50
CA ALA A 265 15.24 -35.06 -10.30
C ALA A 265 14.27 -35.69 -9.30
N THR A 266 14.50 -36.94 -8.88
CA THR A 266 13.76 -37.67 -7.83
C THR A 266 14.16 -37.17 -6.43
N ILE A 267 14.01 -35.87 -6.21
CA ILE A 267 14.22 -35.23 -4.92
C ILE A 267 12.95 -35.42 -4.08
N GLY A 268 13.10 -35.74 -2.79
CA GLY A 268 11.98 -35.83 -1.86
C GLY A 268 11.17 -34.54 -1.75
N VAL A 269 9.93 -34.63 -1.25
CA VAL A 269 9.02 -33.48 -1.15
C VAL A 269 9.55 -32.40 -0.20
N ALA A 270 10.11 -32.80 0.94
CA ALA A 270 10.62 -31.88 1.97
C ALA A 270 11.76 -30.95 1.47
N PRO A 271 12.88 -31.43 0.89
CA PRO A 271 13.94 -30.55 0.39
C PRO A 271 13.49 -29.63 -0.77
N ARG A 272 12.50 -30.05 -1.57
CA ARG A 272 11.88 -29.18 -2.58
C ARG A 272 11.11 -28.03 -1.92
N PHE A 273 10.34 -28.32 -0.87
CA PHE A 273 9.61 -27.30 -0.13
C PHE A 273 10.53 -26.30 0.54
N ILE A 274 11.60 -26.76 1.21
CA ILE A 274 12.61 -25.89 1.81
C ILE A 274 13.26 -25.00 0.75
N SER A 275 13.61 -25.56 -0.40
CA SER A 275 14.18 -24.79 -1.52
C SER A 275 13.22 -23.74 -2.05
N PHE A 276 11.94 -24.07 -2.17
CA PHE A 276 10.88 -23.13 -2.56
C PHE A 276 10.76 -21.98 -1.55
N MET A 277 10.70 -22.29 -0.25
CA MET A 277 10.63 -21.26 0.80
C MET A 277 11.85 -20.33 0.79
N HIS A 278 13.05 -20.84 0.50
CA HIS A 278 14.24 -20.00 0.31
C HIS A 278 14.17 -19.12 -0.93
N ASP A 279 13.56 -19.58 -2.02
CA ASP A 279 13.39 -18.79 -3.25
C ASP A 279 12.29 -17.72 -3.10
N MET A 280 11.40 -17.86 -2.12
CA MET A 280 10.36 -16.87 -1.79
C MET A 280 10.87 -15.68 -0.96
N ILE A 281 12.06 -15.75 -0.36
CA ILE A 281 12.64 -14.66 0.45
C ILE A 281 12.59 -13.30 -0.25
N PRO A 282 13.10 -13.11 -1.50
CA PRO A 282 13.04 -11.81 -2.16
C PRO A 282 11.61 -11.34 -2.42
N VAL A 283 10.68 -12.26 -2.64
CA VAL A 283 9.27 -11.95 -2.81
C VAL A 283 8.69 -11.42 -1.51
N TYR A 284 8.94 -12.08 -0.38
CA TYR A 284 8.48 -11.64 0.94
C TYR A 284 9.05 -10.27 1.35
N VAL A 285 10.34 -10.05 1.10
CA VAL A 285 10.99 -8.76 1.37
C VAL A 285 10.33 -7.66 0.53
N THR A 286 10.08 -7.93 -0.75
CA THR A 286 9.39 -6.97 -1.64
C THR A 286 7.94 -6.74 -1.20
N THR A 287 7.21 -7.78 -0.80
CA THR A 287 5.85 -7.66 -0.25
C THR A 287 5.81 -6.75 0.96
N LEU A 288 6.65 -7.01 1.97
CA LEU A 288 6.69 -6.23 3.22
C LEU A 288 7.09 -4.78 2.97
N TYR A 289 7.94 -4.54 1.98
CA TYR A 289 8.35 -3.18 1.61
C TYR A 289 7.24 -2.39 0.92
N LEU A 290 6.54 -2.99 -0.04
CA LEU A 290 5.49 -2.30 -0.80
C LEU A 290 4.23 -2.06 0.06
N ILE A 291 3.89 -3.02 0.92
CA ILE A 291 2.71 -2.91 1.79
C ILE A 291 2.89 -1.90 2.93
N TRP A 292 4.12 -1.48 3.20
CA TRP A 292 4.45 -0.57 4.30
C TRP A 292 3.66 0.75 4.24
N SER A 293 3.49 1.34 3.04
CA SER A 293 2.81 2.63 2.88
C SER A 293 1.32 2.56 3.25
N PRO A 294 0.48 1.72 2.60
CA PRO A 294 -0.95 1.69 2.89
C PRO A 294 -1.27 1.26 4.33
N VAL A 295 -0.44 0.39 4.92
CA VAL A 295 -0.57 0.01 6.35
C VAL A 295 -0.29 1.20 7.24
N THR A 296 0.89 1.83 7.09
CA THR A 296 1.28 3.00 7.89
C THR A 296 0.27 4.12 7.76
N ASP A 297 -0.22 4.37 6.54
CA ASP A 297 -1.17 5.44 6.30
C ASP A 297 -2.48 5.25 7.07
N THR A 298 -3.00 4.02 7.02
CA THR A 298 -4.23 3.66 7.73
C THR A 298 -4.04 3.67 9.24
N MET A 299 -2.89 3.19 9.75
CA MET A 299 -2.62 3.23 11.19
C MET A 299 -2.50 4.68 11.70
N LEU A 300 -1.89 5.58 10.94
CA LEU A 300 -1.80 7.00 11.28
C LEU A 300 -3.17 7.70 11.21
N GLU A 301 -4.00 7.37 10.21
CA GLU A 301 -5.39 7.88 10.10
C GLU A 301 -6.25 7.47 11.29
N LEU A 302 -6.07 6.26 11.84
CA LEU A 302 -6.74 5.81 13.06
C LEU A 302 -6.28 6.55 14.33
N LEU A 303 -5.16 7.27 14.29
CA LEU A 303 -4.63 8.06 15.41
C LEU A 303 -4.84 9.56 15.26
N GLU A 304 -5.40 10.01 14.12
CA GLU A 304 -5.51 11.41 13.76
C GLU A 304 -6.61 12.12 14.58
N CYS A 305 -6.20 12.72 15.69
CA CYS A 305 -7.07 13.43 16.62
C CYS A 305 -6.88 14.93 16.48
N GLU A 306 -7.98 15.68 16.44
CA GLU A 306 -7.99 17.14 16.35
C GLU A 306 -8.86 17.76 17.46
N ILE A 307 -8.58 19.01 17.81
CA ILE A 307 -9.34 19.77 18.80
C ILE A 307 -10.45 20.51 18.08
N PHE A 308 -11.70 20.20 18.42
CA PHE A 308 -12.88 20.87 17.87
C PHE A 308 -13.46 21.83 18.91
N GLU A 309 -13.86 23.02 18.45
CA GLU A 309 -14.64 23.97 19.24
C GLU A 309 -16.13 23.64 19.12
N ILE A 310 -16.77 23.25 20.23
CA ILE A 310 -18.17 22.88 20.26
C ILE A 310 -18.95 23.99 20.99
N PRO A 311 -19.90 24.66 20.33
CA PRO A 311 -20.73 25.66 21.01
C PRO A 311 -21.65 24.99 22.04
N MET A 312 -21.67 25.51 23.26
CA MET A 312 -22.62 25.11 24.30
C MET A 312 -23.86 26.01 24.29
N ALA A 313 -24.98 25.50 24.81
CA ALA A 313 -26.23 26.26 24.97
C ALA A 313 -26.08 27.51 25.87
N SER A 314 -25.05 27.55 26.71
CA SER A 314 -24.69 28.70 27.55
C SER A 314 -23.93 29.81 26.81
N GLY A 315 -23.63 29.64 25.51
CA GLY A 315 -22.79 30.55 24.72
C GLY A 315 -21.29 30.35 24.91
N ALA A 316 -20.86 29.49 25.85
CA ALA A 316 -19.47 29.09 26.01
C ALA A 316 -19.03 28.10 24.91
N LYS A 317 -17.75 28.12 24.54
CA LYS A 317 -17.15 27.12 23.64
C LYS A 317 -16.48 26.03 24.45
N MET A 318 -16.82 24.77 24.19
CA MET A 318 -16.14 23.60 24.73
C MET A 318 -15.10 23.10 23.75
N LEU A 319 -13.84 23.05 24.18
CA LEU A 319 -12.78 22.40 23.41
C LEU A 319 -12.80 20.90 23.72
N SER A 320 -12.99 20.08 22.68
CA SER A 320 -12.98 18.62 22.81
C SER A 320 -12.07 18.00 21.75
N ARG A 321 -11.17 17.12 22.17
CA ARG A 321 -10.33 16.34 21.26
C ARG A 321 -11.13 15.16 20.70
N ARG A 322 -11.34 15.14 19.39
CA ARG A 322 -12.16 14.15 18.67
C ARG A 322 -11.41 13.62 17.47
N TRP A 323 -11.79 12.43 17.02
CA TRP A 323 -11.15 11.78 15.89
C TRP A 323 -11.58 12.46 14.58
N VAL A 324 -10.64 12.72 13.67
CA VAL A 324 -10.91 13.48 12.43
C VAL A 324 -11.85 12.74 11.49
N VAL A 325 -11.77 11.41 11.40
CA VAL A 325 -12.59 10.61 10.47
C VAL A 325 -14.05 10.50 10.92
N ASP A 326 -14.29 10.42 12.23
CA ASP A 326 -15.63 10.43 12.82
C ASP A 326 -15.62 11.19 14.16
N PRO A 327 -15.88 12.51 14.11
CA PRO A 327 -15.85 13.36 15.30
C PRO A 327 -16.88 13.01 16.37
N ASP A 328 -17.85 12.14 16.11
CA ASP A 328 -18.76 11.67 17.16
C ASP A 328 -17.98 10.91 18.25
N LEU A 329 -16.82 10.33 17.89
CA LEU A 329 -15.93 9.60 18.78
C LEU A 329 -14.91 10.53 19.44
N VAL A 330 -14.89 10.52 20.78
CA VAL A 330 -13.89 11.21 21.58
C VAL A 330 -12.59 10.42 21.57
N CYS A 331 -11.46 11.10 21.34
CA CYS A 331 -10.16 10.44 21.29
C CYS A 331 -9.78 9.79 22.62
N TYR A 332 -9.17 8.61 22.54
CA TYR A 332 -8.71 7.79 23.67
C TYR A 332 -9.82 7.42 24.67
N SER A 333 -11.08 7.43 24.25
CA SER A 333 -12.22 7.04 25.06
C SER A 333 -13.15 6.09 24.28
N GLY A 334 -13.84 5.22 25.02
CA GLY A 334 -14.76 4.24 24.45
C GLY A 334 -14.13 3.40 23.34
N MET A 335 -14.78 3.38 22.17
CA MET A 335 -14.33 2.61 21.00
C MET A 335 -13.00 3.08 20.42
N HIS A 336 -12.68 4.37 20.52
CA HIS A 336 -11.43 4.90 19.96
C HIS A 336 -10.19 4.28 20.64
N THR A 337 -10.30 3.85 21.89
CA THR A 337 -9.23 3.15 22.61
C THR A 337 -8.85 1.84 21.92
N SER A 338 -9.84 1.07 21.46
CA SER A 338 -9.63 -0.18 20.72
C SER A 338 -8.98 0.10 19.35
N LEU A 339 -9.44 1.13 18.64
CA LEU A 339 -8.84 1.57 17.38
C LEU A 339 -7.38 2.02 17.59
N THR A 340 -7.13 2.76 18.66
CA THR A 340 -5.78 3.22 19.06
C THR A 340 -4.87 2.02 19.32
N ALA A 341 -5.35 0.99 20.04
CA ALA A 341 -4.56 -0.20 20.30
C ALA A 341 -4.19 -0.94 19.00
N ILE A 342 -5.15 -1.12 18.10
CA ILE A 342 -4.91 -1.72 16.77
C ILE A 342 -3.87 -0.91 15.99
N ALA A 343 -4.02 0.42 15.98
CA ALA A 343 -3.11 1.33 15.29
C ALA A 343 -1.67 1.25 15.83
N VAL A 344 -1.51 1.30 17.15
CA VAL A 344 -0.20 1.21 17.80
C VAL A 344 0.46 -0.15 17.54
N ILE A 345 -0.29 -1.25 17.63
CA ILE A 345 0.23 -2.60 17.31
C ILE A 345 0.68 -2.65 15.84
N GLY A 346 -0.14 -2.14 14.92
CA GLY A 346 0.19 -2.09 13.50
C GLY A 346 1.45 -1.28 13.21
N LEU A 347 1.60 -0.11 13.83
CA LEU A 347 2.80 0.73 13.71
C LEU A 347 4.05 0.02 14.27
N LEU A 348 3.95 -0.61 15.44
CA LEU A 348 5.09 -1.29 16.05
C LEU A 348 5.54 -2.50 15.22
N VAL A 349 4.59 -3.36 14.82
CA VAL A 349 4.89 -4.62 14.12
C VAL A 349 5.33 -4.37 12.69
N TRP A 350 4.58 -3.57 11.93
CA TRP A 350 4.75 -3.45 10.49
C TRP A 350 5.50 -2.20 10.08
N THR A 351 5.17 -1.05 10.67
CA THR A 351 5.78 0.22 10.26
C THR A 351 7.21 0.35 10.78
N VAL A 352 7.47 -0.01 12.03
CA VAL A 352 8.82 0.04 12.64
C VAL A 352 9.51 -1.32 12.58
N GLY A 353 8.81 -2.39 12.94
CA GLY A 353 9.38 -3.74 13.04
C GLY A 353 9.95 -4.27 11.72
N ALA A 354 9.25 -4.09 10.59
CA ALA A 354 9.72 -4.62 9.31
C ALA A 354 11.01 -3.91 8.79
N PRO A 355 11.10 -2.56 8.77
CA PRO A 355 12.36 -1.89 8.43
C PRO A 355 13.52 -2.21 9.39
N VAL A 356 13.25 -2.31 10.70
CA VAL A 356 14.28 -2.68 11.70
C VAL A 356 14.79 -4.10 11.47
N LEU A 357 13.90 -5.05 11.18
CA LEU A 357 14.29 -6.41 10.82
C LEU A 357 15.13 -6.44 9.54
N GLY A 358 14.74 -5.67 8.52
CA GLY A 358 15.50 -5.51 7.28
C GLY A 358 16.91 -4.95 7.54
N LEU A 359 17.02 -3.89 8.33
CA LEU A 359 18.30 -3.30 8.74
C LEU A 359 19.16 -4.30 9.51
N TYR A 360 18.58 -5.05 10.44
CA TYR A 360 19.29 -6.05 11.21
C TYR A 360 19.88 -7.16 10.31
N ILE A 361 19.10 -7.65 9.34
CA ILE A 361 19.55 -8.64 8.36
C ILE A 361 20.73 -8.10 7.53
N LEU A 362 20.63 -6.85 7.05
CA LEU A 362 21.70 -6.23 6.27
C LEU A 362 22.96 -5.97 7.11
N TYR A 363 22.81 -5.54 8.36
CA TYR A 363 23.90 -5.35 9.30
C TYR A 363 24.66 -6.66 9.55
N ARG A 364 23.95 -7.76 9.80
CA ARG A 364 24.55 -9.10 9.96
C ARG A 364 25.25 -9.57 8.68
N GLY A 365 24.65 -9.31 7.52
CA GLY A 365 25.24 -9.58 6.21
C GLY A 365 26.54 -8.84 5.97
N ARG A 366 26.59 -7.54 6.35
CA ARG A 366 27.78 -6.69 6.30
C ARG A 366 28.87 -7.17 7.24
N ALA A 367 28.53 -7.50 8.49
CA ALA A 367 29.49 -7.99 9.48
C ALA A 367 30.19 -9.28 9.04
N THR A 368 29.58 -10.04 8.12
CA THR A 368 30.15 -11.27 7.53
C THR A 368 30.71 -11.04 6.12
N SER A 369 30.79 -9.79 5.64
CA SER A 369 31.23 -9.41 4.28
C SER A 369 30.47 -10.11 3.13
N ARG A 370 29.17 -10.43 3.35
CA ARG A 370 28.32 -11.15 2.38
C ARG A 370 27.47 -10.23 1.50
N LEU A 371 27.57 -8.91 1.64
CA LEU A 371 26.75 -7.95 0.89
C LEU A 371 26.90 -8.09 -0.63
N ASN A 372 28.08 -8.47 -1.12
CA ASN A 372 28.38 -8.64 -2.54
C ASN A 372 28.24 -10.09 -3.02
N ASP A 373 27.86 -11.03 -2.14
CA ASP A 373 27.60 -12.42 -2.53
C ASP A 373 26.31 -12.49 -3.37
N ALA A 374 26.38 -13.17 -4.51
CA ALA A 374 25.26 -13.32 -5.45
C ALA A 374 24.01 -13.93 -4.80
N GLN A 375 24.18 -14.85 -3.83
CA GLN A 375 23.04 -15.43 -3.13
C GLN A 375 22.36 -14.42 -2.18
N PHE A 376 23.15 -13.62 -1.48
CA PHE A 376 22.65 -12.58 -0.59
C PHE A 376 21.98 -11.45 -1.38
N LEU A 377 22.60 -11.01 -2.47
CA LEU A 377 22.07 -10.02 -3.41
C LEU A 377 20.72 -10.44 -4.01
N ARG A 378 20.57 -11.72 -4.37
CA ARG A 378 19.30 -12.23 -4.89
C ARG A 378 18.18 -12.22 -3.87
N ARG A 379 18.48 -12.41 -2.57
CA ARG A 379 17.48 -12.48 -1.49
C ARG A 379 17.11 -11.11 -0.94
N TYR A 380 18.10 -10.25 -0.75
CA TYR A 380 17.95 -8.98 -0.04
C TYR A 380 18.33 -7.75 -0.88
N GLY A 381 18.79 -7.94 -2.12
CA GLY A 381 19.18 -6.85 -3.01
C GLY A 381 18.04 -5.86 -3.28
N PHE A 382 16.77 -6.25 -3.10
CA PHE A 382 15.68 -5.29 -3.09
C PHE A 382 15.92 -4.11 -2.11
N LEU A 383 16.50 -4.38 -0.93
CA LEU A 383 16.69 -3.37 0.13
C LEU A 383 17.90 -2.46 -0.04
N TYR A 384 18.86 -2.77 -0.92
CA TYR A 384 20.09 -1.96 -1.02
C TYR A 384 20.72 -1.89 -2.42
N LEU A 385 20.24 -2.68 -3.39
CA LEU A 385 20.74 -2.62 -4.77
C LEU A 385 20.43 -1.24 -5.37
N GLY A 386 21.46 -0.58 -5.90
CA GLY A 386 21.38 0.78 -6.45
C GLY A 386 22.12 1.81 -5.60
N PHE A 387 22.48 1.47 -4.36
CA PHE A 387 23.31 2.29 -3.50
C PHE A 387 24.76 1.80 -3.46
N GLU A 388 25.65 2.69 -3.04
CA GLU A 388 27.02 2.33 -2.70
C GLU A 388 27.07 1.42 -1.46
N GLU A 389 28.11 0.60 -1.34
CA GLU A 389 28.24 -0.39 -0.26
C GLU A 389 28.21 0.23 1.15
N HIS A 390 28.65 1.49 1.26
CA HIS A 390 28.61 2.23 2.52
C HIS A 390 27.21 2.74 2.90
N CYS A 391 26.27 2.81 1.95
CA CYS A 391 24.90 3.34 2.09
C CYS A 391 23.82 2.24 2.15
N TRP A 392 24.15 1.04 2.63
CA TRP A 392 23.22 -0.11 2.73
C TRP A 392 21.96 0.13 3.57
N TYR A 393 21.96 1.12 4.47
CA TYR A 393 20.84 1.46 5.35
C TYR A 393 19.82 2.45 4.74
N TRP A 394 20.10 2.96 3.53
CA TRP A 394 19.39 4.12 2.97
C TRP A 394 17.89 3.88 2.74
N GLU A 395 17.48 2.67 2.35
CA GLU A 395 16.06 2.35 2.20
C GLU A 395 15.29 2.48 3.52
N ALA A 396 15.88 2.04 4.63
CA ALA A 396 15.23 2.17 5.94
C ALA A 396 15.18 3.64 6.39
N LEU A 397 16.21 4.42 6.08
CA LEU A 397 16.20 5.87 6.31
C LEU A 397 15.06 6.55 5.54
N LYS A 398 14.81 6.15 4.29
CA LYS A 398 13.68 6.68 3.50
C LYS A 398 12.32 6.33 4.12
N ARG A 399 12.18 5.16 4.72
CA ARG A 399 10.96 4.79 5.47
C ARG A 399 10.82 5.56 6.78
N ALA A 400 11.92 5.80 7.49
CA ALA A 400 11.91 6.66 8.67
C ALA A 400 11.53 8.11 8.32
N GLN A 401 12.07 8.64 7.21
CA GLN A 401 11.72 9.96 6.68
C GLN A 401 10.22 10.05 6.34
N ALA A 402 9.67 9.08 5.61
CA ALA A 402 8.25 9.04 5.27
C ALA A 402 7.35 8.91 6.52
N LEU A 403 7.78 8.13 7.51
CA LEU A 403 7.06 8.01 8.79
C LEU A 403 7.05 9.35 9.54
N ALA A 404 8.17 10.06 9.57
CA ALA A 404 8.25 11.38 10.20
C ALA A 404 7.25 12.35 9.55
N TYR A 405 7.19 12.39 8.21
CA TYR A 405 6.19 13.18 7.49
C TYR A 405 4.75 12.80 7.83
N GLY A 406 4.46 11.50 7.90
CA GLY A 406 3.15 11.01 8.32
C GLY A 406 2.78 11.43 9.75
N VAL A 407 3.73 11.34 10.69
CA VAL A 407 3.52 11.76 12.08
C VAL A 407 3.28 13.27 12.19
N VAL A 408 4.07 14.09 11.49
CA VAL A 408 3.86 15.55 11.45
C VAL A 408 2.49 15.89 10.88
N SER A 409 2.06 15.20 9.82
CA SER A 409 0.75 15.44 9.20
C SER A 409 -0.43 15.11 10.11
N THR A 410 -0.27 14.14 11.03
CA THR A 410 -1.32 13.69 11.95
C THR A 410 -1.29 14.36 13.32
N TRP A 411 -0.24 15.11 13.61
CA TRP A 411 -0.11 15.80 14.88
C TRP A 411 -1.12 16.96 14.98
N PRO A 412 -1.81 17.14 16.12
CA PRO A 412 -2.76 18.23 16.31
C PRO A 412 -2.04 19.58 16.49
N LEU A 413 -1.46 20.11 15.40
CA LEU A 413 -0.84 21.44 15.36
C LEU A 413 -1.86 22.57 15.13
N GLY A 414 -3.14 22.24 14.98
CA GLY A 414 -4.25 23.20 14.79
C GLY A 414 -4.33 23.75 13.37
N ASP A 415 -3.27 24.38 12.86
CA ASP A 415 -3.28 24.97 11.52
C ASP A 415 -2.67 24.02 10.48
N VAL A 416 -3.40 23.77 9.38
CA VAL A 416 -2.94 23.02 8.20
C VAL A 416 -1.66 23.63 7.63
N LYS A 417 -1.52 24.97 7.67
CA LYS A 417 -0.32 25.67 7.22
C LYS A 417 0.89 25.34 8.09
N ALA A 418 0.71 25.25 9.41
CA ALA A 418 1.78 24.90 10.33
C ALA A 418 2.29 23.47 10.08
N ARG A 419 1.37 22.53 9.78
CA ARG A 419 1.72 21.15 9.41
C ARG A 419 2.46 21.04 8.07
N LEU A 420 2.25 21.99 7.15
CA LEU A 420 2.89 22.01 5.83
C LEU A 420 4.28 22.67 5.83
N VAL A 421 4.53 23.58 6.77
CA VAL A 421 5.81 24.27 6.94
C VAL A 421 6.84 23.42 7.69
N MET A 422 6.41 22.55 8.60
CA MET A 422 7.25 21.58 9.31
C MET A 422 7.58 20.37 8.45
#